data_AF-A0A9W4S0I1-F1
#
_entry.id   AF-A0A9W4S0I1-F1
#
_cell.length_a   1.000
_cell.length_b   1.000
_cell.length_c   1.000
_cell.angle_alpha   90.00
_cell.angle_beta   90.00
_cell.angle_gamma   90.00
#
_symmetry.space_group_name_H-M   'P 1'
#
loop_
_entity.id
_entity.type
_entity.pdbx_description
1 polymer ?
#
loop_
_entity_poly.entity_id
_entity_poly.type
_entity_poly.pdbx_seq_one_letter_code
_entity_poly.pdbx_strand_id
1 'polypeptide(L)'
;HHSKLTHLVASPLRRTLHTCLLGFGPEDGHLGKVIALPEVQEVSDAPCDTGSAVSEIEGEFEGKVDFSRVPEDWTEKKNPESRWEPTLKKLEVRAAEARRALREIAGGGEGDAQIVVVTHGGFLHFLTNDFHGVPAGKATGWENTEYRSYNFADSTGKDEKALLTETQESWNRRQGEKTRPTPEEQAELQRVFYRDMEPYLKYTAERGWMQ
;
A
#
# COMPACT_ATOMS: atom_id res chain seq x y z
N HIS A 1 11.23 -17.72 6.23
CA HIS A 1 10.48 -16.48 6.48
C HIS A 1 8.98 -16.65 6.20
N HIS A 2 8.56 -17.30 5.11
CA HIS A 2 7.13 -17.51 4.82
C HIS A 2 6.38 -18.30 5.89
N SER A 3 7.05 -19.22 6.59
CA SER A 3 6.49 -20.02 7.69
C SER A 3 6.04 -19.22 8.92
N LYS A 4 6.37 -17.93 9.00
CA LYS A 4 5.92 -17.03 10.08
C LYS A 4 4.75 -16.15 9.67
N LEU A 5 4.42 -16.13 8.37
CA LEU A 5 3.30 -15.32 7.88
C LEU A 5 2.00 -15.80 8.52
N THR A 6 1.12 -14.86 8.79
CA THR A 6 -0.20 -15.13 9.35
C THR A 6 -1.31 -14.64 8.43
N HIS A 7 -1.06 -13.55 7.68
CA HIS A 7 -2.04 -12.98 6.76
C HIS A 7 -1.39 -12.51 5.46
N LEU A 8 -2.16 -12.63 4.38
CA LEU A 8 -1.86 -12.07 3.08
C LEU A 8 -2.87 -10.97 2.78
N VAL A 9 -2.39 -9.78 2.48
CA VAL A 9 -3.21 -8.62 2.12
C VAL A 9 -2.74 -8.10 0.78
N ALA A 10 -3.68 -7.72 -0.08
CA ALA A 10 -3.36 -7.08 -1.34
C ALA A 10 -4.40 -6.03 -1.69
N SER A 11 -4.03 -5.07 -2.54
CA SER A 11 -5.04 -4.22 -3.16
C SER A 11 -5.98 -5.08 -4.03
N PRO A 12 -7.25 -4.68 -4.26
CA PRO A 12 -8.17 -5.47 -5.05
C PRO A 12 -7.91 -5.41 -6.57
N LEU A 13 -6.76 -4.88 -7.01
CA LEU A 13 -6.35 -4.90 -8.42
C LEU A 13 -5.75 -6.27 -8.78
N ARG A 14 -6.13 -6.82 -9.95
CA ARG A 14 -5.66 -8.14 -10.43
C ARG A 14 -4.15 -8.33 -10.32
N ARG A 15 -3.34 -7.31 -10.66
CA ARG A 15 -1.87 -7.37 -10.60
C ARG A 15 -1.34 -7.65 -9.19
N THR A 16 -1.92 -7.04 -8.16
CA THR A 16 -1.49 -7.26 -6.77
C THR A 16 -2.05 -8.56 -6.23
N LEU A 17 -3.27 -8.93 -6.60
CA LEU A 17 -3.87 -10.22 -6.21
C LEU A 17 -3.05 -11.40 -6.76
N HIS A 18 -2.74 -11.40 -8.06
CA HIS A 18 -1.89 -12.44 -8.66
C HIS A 18 -0.49 -12.44 -8.06
N THR A 19 0.14 -11.28 -7.87
CA THR A 19 1.48 -11.20 -7.26
C THR A 19 1.48 -11.77 -5.85
N CYS A 20 0.45 -11.47 -5.05
CA CYS A 20 0.31 -11.98 -3.69
C CYS A 20 0.14 -13.51 -3.68
N LEU A 21 -0.78 -14.03 -4.51
CA LEU A 21 -1.02 -15.47 -4.61
C LEU A 21 0.19 -16.25 -5.12
N LEU A 22 0.87 -15.75 -6.16
CA LEU A 22 2.02 -16.43 -6.77
C LEU A 22 3.29 -16.32 -5.90
N GLY A 23 3.48 -15.19 -5.22
CA GLY A 23 4.68 -14.95 -4.41
C GLY A 23 4.60 -15.53 -3.01
N PHE A 24 3.41 -15.55 -2.41
CA PHE A 24 3.22 -15.85 -0.98
C PHE A 24 2.10 -16.84 -0.67
N GLY A 25 1.22 -17.15 -1.62
CA GLY A 25 0.17 -18.14 -1.43
C GLY A 25 0.77 -19.53 -1.23
N PRO A 26 0.62 -20.14 -0.04
CA PRO A 26 1.21 -21.45 0.22
C PRO A 26 0.39 -22.54 -0.47
N GLU A 27 1.06 -23.58 -0.97
CA GLU A 27 0.39 -24.71 -1.65
C GLU A 27 -0.59 -25.46 -0.75
N ASP A 28 -0.37 -25.46 0.57
CA ASP A 28 -1.21 -26.11 1.57
C ASP A 28 -2.34 -25.24 2.12
N GLY A 29 -2.42 -23.97 1.70
CA GLY A 29 -3.47 -23.02 2.10
C GLY A 29 -3.45 -22.56 3.56
N HIS A 30 -2.38 -22.80 4.33
CA HIS A 30 -2.36 -22.49 5.77
C HIS A 30 -2.56 -21.01 6.12
N LEU A 31 -2.25 -20.08 5.20
CA LEU A 31 -2.47 -18.63 5.36
C LEU A 31 -3.91 -18.18 5.07
N GLY A 32 -4.78 -19.11 4.64
CA GLY A 32 -6.14 -18.79 4.24
C GLY A 32 -6.20 -17.98 2.94
N LYS A 33 -7.29 -17.21 2.78
CA LYS A 33 -7.52 -16.37 1.61
C LYS A 33 -6.73 -15.06 1.71
N VAL A 34 -6.31 -14.53 0.56
CA VAL A 34 -5.79 -13.16 0.48
C VAL A 34 -6.93 -12.18 0.81
N ILE A 35 -6.70 -11.28 1.75
CA ILE A 35 -7.66 -10.23 2.11
C ILE A 35 -7.49 -9.09 1.11
N ALA A 36 -8.53 -8.80 0.33
CA ALA A 36 -8.54 -7.65 -0.56
C ALA A 36 -8.86 -6.38 0.24
N LEU A 37 -7.90 -5.44 0.30
CA LEU A 37 -8.02 -4.21 1.08
C LEU A 37 -7.95 -2.99 0.15
N PRO A 38 -9.08 -2.30 -0.12
CA PRO A 38 -9.13 -1.21 -1.10
C PRO A 38 -8.33 0.03 -0.68
N GLU A 39 -8.05 0.22 0.62
CA GLU A 39 -7.22 1.32 1.11
C GLU A 39 -5.79 1.27 0.56
N VAL A 40 -5.26 0.09 0.25
CA VAL A 40 -3.88 -0.09 -0.28
C VAL A 40 -3.81 -0.08 -1.81
N GLN A 41 -4.79 0.52 -2.49
CA GLN A 41 -4.77 0.72 -3.94
C GLN A 41 -3.84 1.86 -4.38
N GLU A 42 -3.53 1.92 -5.68
CA GLU A 42 -2.64 2.95 -6.24
C GLU A 42 -3.26 4.36 -6.19
N VAL A 43 -2.40 5.37 -6.33
CA VAL A 43 -2.68 6.77 -6.00
C VAL A 43 -3.53 7.53 -7.02
N SER A 44 -3.51 7.18 -8.32
CA SER A 44 -4.14 7.99 -9.38
C SER A 44 -5.52 7.46 -9.84
N ASP A 45 -6.26 8.23 -10.62
CA ASP A 45 -7.46 7.81 -11.36
C ASP A 45 -7.16 7.36 -12.81
N ALA A 46 -5.88 7.11 -13.14
CA ALA A 46 -5.53 6.52 -14.42
C ALA A 46 -6.24 5.18 -14.61
N PRO A 47 -6.58 4.77 -15.84
CA PRO A 47 -7.28 3.50 -16.07
C PRO A 47 -6.53 2.28 -15.53
N CYS A 48 -5.19 2.28 -15.56
CA CYS A 48 -4.38 1.21 -14.99
C CYS A 48 -4.42 1.18 -13.46
N ASP A 49 -4.71 2.30 -12.81
CA ASP A 49 -4.81 2.42 -11.35
C ASP A 49 -6.26 2.31 -10.86
N THR A 50 -7.20 2.23 -11.80
CA THR A 50 -8.61 1.97 -11.55
C THR A 50 -8.83 0.46 -11.58
N GLY A 51 -9.48 -0.06 -10.55
CA GLY A 51 -9.83 -1.48 -10.47
C GLY A 51 -11.00 -1.88 -11.35
N SER A 52 -11.52 -3.08 -11.09
CA SER A 52 -12.78 -3.59 -11.66
C SER A 52 -13.80 -3.78 -10.54
N ALA A 53 -15.08 -3.85 -10.88
CA ALA A 53 -16.09 -4.21 -9.88
C ALA A 53 -15.81 -5.64 -9.36
N VAL A 54 -16.13 -5.91 -8.08
CA VAL A 54 -15.89 -7.23 -7.48
C VAL A 54 -16.60 -8.34 -8.27
N SER A 55 -17.84 -8.09 -8.71
CA SER A 55 -18.64 -9.02 -9.50
C SER A 55 -18.01 -9.39 -10.86
N GLU A 56 -17.08 -8.59 -11.36
CA GLU A 56 -16.37 -8.87 -12.62
C GLU A 56 -15.14 -9.76 -12.41
N ILE A 57 -14.60 -9.83 -11.19
CA ILE A 57 -13.30 -10.47 -10.92
C ILE A 57 -13.40 -11.62 -9.92
N GLU A 58 -14.46 -11.69 -9.11
CA GLU A 58 -14.58 -12.65 -8.01
C GLU A 58 -14.46 -14.10 -8.48
N GLY A 59 -15.00 -14.42 -9.66
CA GLY A 59 -14.90 -15.76 -10.26
C GLY A 59 -13.45 -16.13 -10.63
N GLU A 60 -12.59 -15.17 -10.99
CA GLU A 60 -11.17 -15.43 -11.29
C GLU A 60 -10.39 -15.84 -10.02
N PHE A 61 -10.87 -15.41 -8.85
CA PHE A 61 -10.22 -15.58 -7.55
C PHE A 61 -11.05 -16.41 -6.57
N GLU A 62 -12.01 -17.18 -7.07
CA GLU A 62 -12.93 -17.97 -6.26
C GLU A 62 -12.16 -18.89 -5.30
N GLY A 63 -12.54 -18.85 -4.02
CA GLY A 63 -11.90 -19.62 -2.96
C GLY A 63 -10.51 -19.13 -2.53
N LYS A 64 -9.90 -18.15 -3.23
CA LYS A 64 -8.52 -17.68 -3.00
C LYS A 64 -8.43 -16.28 -2.41
N VAL A 65 -9.39 -15.41 -2.73
CA VAL A 65 -9.43 -14.02 -2.25
C VAL A 65 -10.73 -13.77 -1.48
N ASP A 66 -10.62 -13.01 -0.39
CA ASP A 66 -11.74 -12.47 0.36
C ASP A 66 -11.94 -11.00 -0.01
N PHE A 67 -13.08 -10.72 -0.68
CA PHE A 67 -13.49 -9.38 -1.08
C PHE A 67 -14.47 -8.71 -0.10
N SER A 68 -14.74 -9.30 1.07
CA SER A 68 -15.73 -8.81 2.04
C SER A 68 -15.50 -7.36 2.53
N ARG A 69 -14.26 -6.87 2.42
CA ARG A 69 -13.87 -5.49 2.78
C ARG A 69 -13.90 -4.50 1.63
N VAL A 70 -14.25 -4.93 0.41
CA VAL A 70 -14.24 -4.09 -0.79
C VAL A 70 -15.64 -3.52 -1.03
N PRO A 71 -15.88 -2.21 -0.81
CA PRO A 71 -17.19 -1.62 -1.08
C PRO A 71 -17.45 -1.50 -2.58
N GLU A 72 -18.72 -1.44 -2.98
CA GLU A 72 -19.12 -1.34 -4.40
C GLU A 72 -18.52 -0.11 -5.10
N ASP A 73 -18.31 0.99 -4.37
CA ASP A 73 -17.81 2.25 -4.89
C ASP A 73 -16.27 2.36 -4.94
N TRP A 74 -15.51 1.28 -4.63
CA TRP A 74 -14.06 1.35 -4.44
C TRP A 74 -13.26 1.82 -5.67
N THR A 75 -13.86 1.74 -6.85
CA THR A 75 -13.31 2.20 -8.14
C THR A 75 -13.72 3.63 -8.52
N GLU A 76 -14.61 4.29 -7.77
CA GLU A 76 -15.09 5.63 -8.07
C GLU A 76 -14.04 6.69 -7.69
N LYS A 77 -13.11 6.97 -8.59
CA LYS A 77 -12.00 7.91 -8.35
C LYS A 77 -12.22 9.31 -8.91
N LYS A 78 -13.31 9.55 -9.64
CA LYS A 78 -13.52 10.81 -10.39
C LYS A 78 -14.48 11.77 -9.69
N ASN A 79 -15.42 11.26 -8.92
CA ASN A 79 -16.33 12.07 -8.13
C ASN A 79 -15.56 12.78 -6.98
N PRO A 80 -15.58 14.12 -6.87
CA PRO A 80 -14.97 14.85 -5.77
C PRO A 80 -15.52 14.51 -4.37
N GLU A 81 -16.71 13.93 -4.27
CA GLU A 81 -17.29 13.46 -3.01
C GLU A 81 -16.80 12.07 -2.62
N SER A 82 -16.27 11.30 -3.56
CA SER A 82 -15.76 9.95 -3.30
C SER A 82 -14.53 9.99 -2.39
N ARG A 83 -14.48 9.08 -1.42
CA ARG A 83 -13.26 8.88 -0.59
C ARG A 83 -12.07 8.39 -1.41
N TRP A 84 -12.31 7.83 -2.60
CA TRP A 84 -11.28 7.27 -3.48
C TRP A 84 -10.69 8.29 -4.46
N GLU A 85 -11.22 9.52 -4.49
CA GLU A 85 -10.67 10.59 -5.32
C GLU A 85 -9.18 10.81 -5.00
N PRO A 86 -8.31 10.86 -6.02
CA PRO A 86 -6.87 10.93 -5.84
C PRO A 86 -6.43 12.36 -5.53
N THR A 87 -6.58 12.77 -4.28
CA THR A 87 -6.03 14.03 -3.75
C THR A 87 -5.04 13.72 -2.64
N LEU A 88 -3.99 14.52 -2.49
CA LEU A 88 -2.98 14.31 -1.44
C LEU A 88 -3.63 14.13 -0.05
N LYS A 89 -4.60 14.99 0.29
CA LYS A 89 -5.34 14.92 1.55
C LYS A 89 -6.09 13.59 1.72
N LYS A 90 -6.80 13.11 0.69
CA LYS A 90 -7.53 11.84 0.77
C LYS A 90 -6.58 10.63 0.79
N LEU A 91 -5.45 10.72 0.09
CA LEU A 91 -4.40 9.69 0.12
C LEU A 91 -3.76 9.56 1.51
N GLU A 92 -3.50 10.67 2.21
CA GLU A 92 -3.02 10.66 3.60
C GLU A 92 -4.02 10.01 4.57
N VAL A 93 -5.31 10.36 4.44
CA VAL A 93 -6.38 9.76 5.22
C VAL A 93 -6.46 8.26 4.94
N ARG A 94 -6.48 7.87 3.66
CA ARG A 94 -6.53 6.48 3.22
C ARG A 94 -5.32 5.68 3.71
N ALA A 95 -4.13 6.26 3.73
CA ALA A 95 -2.95 5.61 4.27
C ALA A 95 -3.04 5.37 5.78
N ALA A 96 -3.62 6.30 6.55
CA ALA A 96 -3.89 6.08 7.97
C ALA A 96 -4.94 4.98 8.18
N GLU A 97 -6.01 4.96 7.39
CA GLU A 97 -7.02 3.90 7.40
C GLU A 97 -6.42 2.53 7.04
N ALA A 98 -5.56 2.46 6.01
CA ALA A 98 -4.83 1.26 5.64
C ALA A 98 -4.01 0.71 6.82
N ARG A 99 -3.21 1.55 7.48
CA ARG A 99 -2.40 1.12 8.63
C ARG A 99 -3.25 0.62 9.80
N ARG A 100 -4.38 1.28 10.08
CA ARG A 100 -5.34 0.81 11.11
C ARG A 100 -5.96 -0.54 10.74
N ALA A 101 -6.39 -0.71 9.49
CA ALA A 101 -6.94 -1.97 9.01
C ALA A 101 -5.91 -3.10 9.07
N LEU A 102 -4.65 -2.84 8.70
CA LEU A 102 -3.57 -3.80 8.84
C LEU A 102 -3.32 -4.19 10.30
N ARG A 103 -3.38 -3.23 11.23
CA ARG A 103 -3.28 -3.50 12.67
C ARG A 103 -4.44 -4.34 13.18
N GLU A 104 -5.66 -4.05 12.74
CA GLU A 104 -6.86 -4.84 13.07
C GLU A 104 -6.71 -6.28 12.56
N ILE A 105 -6.30 -6.46 11.30
CA ILE A 105 -6.02 -7.77 10.70
C ILE A 105 -4.93 -8.51 11.50
N ALA A 106 -3.94 -7.80 12.02
CA ALA A 106 -2.88 -8.36 12.87
C ALA A 106 -3.33 -8.72 14.29
N GLY A 107 -4.61 -8.64 14.63
CA GLY A 107 -5.11 -8.90 15.99
C GLY A 107 -5.06 -7.68 16.92
N GLY A 108 -5.11 -6.45 16.37
CA GLY A 108 -5.22 -5.23 17.17
C GLY A 108 -3.92 -4.78 17.84
N GLY A 109 -2.77 -5.37 17.49
CA GLY A 109 -1.48 -5.12 18.13
C GLY A 109 -1.11 -6.13 19.23
N GLU A 110 -1.94 -7.16 19.42
CA GLU A 110 -1.63 -8.29 20.30
C GLU A 110 -0.95 -9.41 19.50
N GLY A 111 0.16 -9.95 20.02
CA GLY A 111 0.85 -11.11 19.42
C GLY A 111 1.98 -10.77 18.44
N ASP A 112 2.36 -11.76 17.62
CA ASP A 112 3.53 -11.73 16.73
C ASP A 112 3.16 -11.87 15.23
N ALA A 113 1.93 -11.51 14.88
CA ALA A 113 1.40 -11.58 13.51
C ALA A 113 2.36 -10.96 12.48
N GLN A 114 2.58 -11.68 11.38
CA GLN A 114 3.40 -11.24 10.26
C GLN A 114 2.53 -11.17 9.00
N ILE A 115 2.35 -9.95 8.51
CA ILE A 115 1.49 -9.69 7.35
C ILE A 115 2.36 -9.36 6.15
N VAL A 116 2.03 -9.96 5.00
CA VAL A 116 2.49 -9.47 3.71
C VAL A 116 1.42 -8.57 3.11
N VAL A 117 1.83 -7.38 2.68
CA VAL A 117 0.96 -6.42 1.97
C VAL A 117 1.51 -6.22 0.57
N VAL A 118 0.80 -6.68 -0.45
CA VAL A 118 1.14 -6.44 -1.86
C VAL A 118 0.34 -5.25 -2.38
N THR A 119 1.05 -4.15 -2.60
CA THR A 119 0.48 -2.85 -2.99
C THR A 119 1.30 -2.23 -4.13
N HIS A 120 1.30 -0.90 -4.26
CA HIS A 120 1.83 -0.18 -5.41
C HIS A 120 2.86 0.86 -5.00
N GLY A 121 3.78 1.16 -5.92
CA GLY A 121 4.94 2.01 -5.66
C GLY A 121 4.56 3.42 -5.22
N GLY A 122 3.58 4.05 -5.87
CA GLY A 122 3.15 5.40 -5.51
C GLY A 122 2.54 5.44 -4.11
N PHE A 123 1.65 4.49 -3.83
CA PHE A 123 0.96 4.42 -2.54
C PHE A 123 1.88 4.07 -1.35
N LEU A 124 2.95 3.29 -1.57
CA LEU A 124 3.87 2.90 -0.50
C LEU A 124 4.46 4.10 0.25
N HIS A 125 4.72 5.21 -0.44
CA HIS A 125 5.24 6.43 0.20
C HIS A 125 4.28 7.02 1.24
N PHE A 126 2.97 7.01 0.95
CA PHE A 126 1.94 7.44 1.91
C PHE A 126 1.76 6.41 3.03
N LEU A 127 1.82 5.11 2.69
CA LEU A 127 1.65 4.03 3.66
C LEU A 127 2.78 4.05 4.71
N THR A 128 4.04 4.21 4.28
CA THR A 128 5.21 4.10 5.16
C THR A 128 5.72 5.44 5.67
N ASN A 129 5.19 6.56 5.15
CA ASN A 129 5.69 7.92 5.42
C ASN A 129 7.21 8.04 5.19
N ASP A 130 7.68 7.44 4.10
CA ASP A 130 9.09 7.46 3.68
C ASP A 130 9.16 7.93 2.23
N PHE A 131 9.81 9.08 2.00
CA PHE A 131 9.97 9.69 0.68
C PHE A 131 11.44 9.65 0.23
N HIS A 132 12.28 8.91 0.95
CA HIS A 132 13.69 8.75 0.62
C HIS A 132 13.89 7.96 -0.67
N GLY A 133 14.76 8.50 -1.53
CA GLY A 133 15.21 7.80 -2.74
C GLY A 133 14.23 7.84 -3.90
N VAL A 134 13.16 8.65 -3.84
CA VAL A 134 12.28 8.90 -4.99
C VAL A 134 13.03 9.77 -6.01
N PRO A 135 13.30 9.28 -7.23
CA PRO A 135 13.96 10.09 -8.25
C PRO A 135 13.06 11.24 -8.72
N ALA A 136 13.66 12.34 -9.16
CA ALA A 136 12.91 13.45 -9.76
C ALA A 136 12.11 12.96 -11.00
N GLY A 137 10.82 13.31 -11.05
CA GLY A 137 9.92 12.92 -12.14
C GLY A 137 9.46 11.45 -12.11
N LYS A 138 9.69 10.73 -11.01
CA LYS A 138 9.19 9.37 -10.78
C LYS A 138 8.13 9.34 -9.69
N ALA A 139 7.16 8.44 -9.84
CA ALA A 139 6.08 8.25 -8.88
C ALA A 139 6.54 7.46 -7.64
N THR A 140 7.68 6.76 -7.73
CA THR A 140 8.15 5.89 -6.67
C THR A 140 9.66 5.71 -6.65
N GLY A 141 10.20 5.47 -5.45
CA GLY A 141 11.57 4.99 -5.20
C GLY A 141 11.62 3.50 -4.87
N TRP A 142 10.61 2.73 -5.27
CA TRP A 142 10.52 1.29 -5.09
C TRP A 142 10.68 0.56 -6.43
N GLU A 143 11.45 -0.51 -6.43
CA GLU A 143 11.56 -1.40 -7.60
C GLU A 143 10.38 -2.40 -7.65
N ASN A 144 10.07 -2.89 -8.85
CA ASN A 144 9.06 -3.93 -9.00
C ASN A 144 9.42 -5.17 -8.18
N THR A 145 8.48 -5.65 -7.37
CA THR A 145 8.66 -6.80 -6.45
C THR A 145 9.72 -6.60 -5.37
N GLU A 146 10.19 -5.37 -5.16
CA GLU A 146 10.97 -5.03 -3.97
C GLU A 146 10.13 -5.28 -2.71
N TYR A 147 10.76 -5.81 -1.67
CA TYR A 147 10.15 -5.92 -0.35
C TYR A 147 10.94 -5.12 0.68
N ARG A 148 10.22 -4.49 1.60
CA ARG A 148 10.74 -3.86 2.81
C ARG A 148 9.94 -4.35 4.00
N SER A 149 10.57 -4.33 5.18
CA SER A 149 9.97 -4.84 6.41
C SER A 149 9.79 -3.70 7.41
N TYR A 150 8.62 -3.68 8.07
CA TYR A 150 8.22 -2.61 8.97
C TYR A 150 7.62 -3.19 10.24
N ASN A 151 7.77 -2.45 11.33
CA ASN A 151 7.00 -2.64 12.56
C ASN A 151 6.02 -1.47 12.71
N PHE A 152 4.91 -1.68 13.41
CA PHE A 152 4.16 -0.55 13.96
C PHE A 152 5.07 0.22 14.93
N ALA A 153 5.11 1.54 14.77
CA ALA A 153 5.97 2.43 15.55
C ALA A 153 5.59 2.41 17.04
N ASP A 154 4.29 2.36 17.32
CA ASP A 154 3.74 2.15 18.66
C ASP A 154 3.33 0.69 18.84
N SER A 155 4.10 -0.05 19.64
CA SER A 155 3.82 -1.45 19.97
C SER A 155 2.63 -1.63 20.92
N THR A 156 2.09 -0.55 21.51
CA THR A 156 0.91 -0.64 22.38
C THR A 156 -0.41 -0.60 21.61
N GLY A 157 -0.37 -0.29 20.31
CA GLY A 157 -1.55 -0.20 19.45
C GLY A 157 -2.43 1.03 19.67
N LYS A 158 -1.99 2.00 20.49
CA LYS A 158 -2.77 3.18 20.86
C LYS A 158 -2.58 4.37 19.92
N ASP A 159 -1.53 4.36 19.11
CA ASP A 159 -1.33 5.35 18.06
C ASP A 159 -2.49 5.30 17.06
N GLU A 160 -3.29 6.37 17.06
CA GLU A 160 -4.41 6.53 16.13
C GLU A 160 -3.94 6.58 14.68
N LYS A 161 -2.70 7.02 14.37
CA LYS A 161 -2.18 7.05 12.99
C LYS A 161 -1.57 5.73 12.55
N ALA A 162 -1.35 4.81 13.49
CA ALA A 162 -0.80 3.48 13.29
C ALA A 162 0.53 3.50 12.50
N LEU A 163 1.40 4.48 12.72
CA LEU A 163 2.60 4.72 11.91
C LEU A 163 3.52 3.50 11.86
N LEU A 164 4.29 3.40 10.78
CA LEU A 164 5.21 2.30 10.53
C LEU A 164 6.65 2.79 10.63
N THR A 165 7.52 1.96 11.19
CA THR A 165 8.97 2.17 11.23
C THR A 165 9.65 1.04 10.49
N GLU A 166 10.44 1.38 9.45
CA GLU A 166 11.22 0.38 8.72
C GLU A 166 12.24 -0.29 9.64
N THR A 167 12.31 -1.63 9.59
CA THR A 167 13.27 -2.40 10.39
C THR A 167 14.71 -2.09 9.98
N GLN A 168 15.66 -2.26 10.91
CA GLN A 168 17.07 -2.04 10.59
C GLN A 168 17.59 -3.01 9.52
N GLU A 169 17.13 -4.26 9.56
CA GLU A 169 17.45 -5.26 8.55
C GLU A 169 17.01 -4.80 7.14
N SER A 170 15.78 -4.29 7.03
CA SER A 170 15.25 -3.77 5.77
C SER A 170 16.05 -2.58 5.27
N TRP A 171 16.33 -1.61 6.15
CA TRP A 171 17.15 -0.44 5.80
C TRP A 171 18.55 -0.84 5.32
N ASN A 172 19.23 -1.74 6.04
CA ASN A 172 20.55 -2.22 5.67
C ASN A 172 20.54 -2.92 4.30
N ARG A 173 19.49 -3.68 3.98
CA ARG A 173 19.35 -4.34 2.67
C ARG A 173 19.32 -3.34 1.51
N ARG A 174 18.66 -2.19 1.67
CA ARG A 174 18.51 -1.19 0.58
C ARG A 174 19.50 -0.02 0.62
N GLN A 175 20.06 0.31 1.79
CA GLN A 175 20.94 1.48 1.95
C GLN A 175 22.27 1.18 2.66
N GLY A 176 22.49 -0.03 3.16
CA GLY A 176 23.69 -0.38 3.93
C GLY A 176 23.78 0.43 5.23
N GLU A 177 24.97 0.94 5.53
CA GLU A 177 25.26 1.71 6.75
C GLU A 177 24.96 3.21 6.64
N LYS A 178 24.31 3.65 5.55
CA LYS A 178 23.95 5.07 5.39
C LYS A 178 22.98 5.51 6.48
N THR A 179 23.14 6.75 6.94
CA THR A 179 22.25 7.38 7.91
C THR A 179 20.85 7.54 7.31
N ARG A 180 19.82 7.28 8.13
CA ARG A 180 18.42 7.57 7.77
C ARG A 180 18.21 9.09 7.71
N PRO A 181 17.35 9.59 6.82
CA PRO A 181 16.98 11.00 6.83
C PRO A 181 16.37 11.42 8.16
N THR A 182 16.64 12.64 8.60
CA THR A 182 15.99 13.22 9.78
C THR A 182 14.51 13.49 9.49
N PRO A 183 13.68 13.72 10.53
CA PRO A 183 12.28 14.13 10.34
C PRO A 183 12.14 15.38 9.46
N GLU A 184 13.04 16.36 9.59
CA GLU A 184 13.05 17.58 8.79
C GLU A 184 13.39 17.29 7.33
N GLU A 185 14.37 16.41 7.09
CA GLU A 185 14.74 15.97 5.74
C GLU A 185 13.59 15.18 5.07
N GLN A 186 12.92 14.29 5.81
CA GLN A 186 11.71 13.60 5.33
C GLN A 186 10.60 14.59 4.98
N ALA A 187 10.39 15.64 5.78
CA ALA A 187 9.38 16.65 5.51
C ALA A 187 9.70 17.50 4.26
N GLU A 188 10.98 17.76 3.97
CA GLU A 188 11.39 18.38 2.71
C GLU A 188 11.14 17.44 1.52
N LEU A 189 11.58 16.19 1.63
CA LEU A 189 11.37 15.17 0.59
C LEU A 189 9.89 14.97 0.28
N GLN A 190 9.04 14.93 1.30
CA GLN A 190 7.58 14.86 1.15
C GLN A 190 7.03 16.06 0.38
N ARG A 191 7.46 17.28 0.71
CA ARG A 191 7.01 18.50 0.01
C ARG A 191 7.39 18.47 -1.47
N VAL A 192 8.61 18.04 -1.78
CA VAL A 192 9.08 17.88 -3.17
C VAL A 192 8.24 16.82 -3.89
N PHE A 193 8.06 15.65 -3.27
CA PHE A 193 7.25 14.57 -3.82
C PHE A 193 5.80 15.00 -4.10
N TYR A 194 5.15 15.68 -3.15
CA TYR A 194 3.78 16.17 -3.31
C TYR A 194 3.64 17.17 -4.44
N ARG A 195 4.55 18.16 -4.52
CA ARG A 195 4.57 19.13 -5.61
C ARG A 195 4.68 18.45 -6.97
N ASP A 196 5.53 17.43 -7.07
CA ASP A 196 5.82 16.77 -8.35
C ASP A 196 4.72 15.78 -8.73
N MET A 197 4.14 15.05 -7.77
CA MET A 197 3.11 14.03 -8.00
C MET A 197 1.71 14.62 -8.21
N GLU A 198 1.33 15.68 -7.49
CA GLU A 198 -0.04 16.22 -7.48
C GLU A 198 -0.64 16.46 -8.87
N PRO A 199 0.08 17.03 -9.86
CA PRO A 199 -0.45 17.21 -11.20
C PRO A 199 -0.85 15.92 -11.92
N TYR A 200 -0.32 14.77 -11.52
CA TYR A 200 -0.52 13.47 -12.19
C TYR A 200 -1.50 12.56 -11.47
N LEU A 201 -2.01 12.97 -10.32
CA LEU A 201 -3.02 12.19 -9.58
C LEU A 201 -4.34 12.09 -10.34
N LYS A 202 -4.69 13.15 -11.09
CA LYS A 202 -5.85 13.20 -11.98
C LYS A 202 -5.39 13.09 -13.43
N TYR A 203 -5.67 11.95 -14.02
CA TYR A 203 -5.33 11.56 -15.38
C TYR A 203 -6.05 12.42 -16.41
N THR A 204 -5.30 12.88 -17.39
CA THR A 204 -5.82 13.36 -18.67
C THR A 204 -5.02 12.74 -19.80
N ALA A 205 -5.61 12.61 -20.99
CA ALA A 205 -4.93 12.02 -22.15
C ALA A 205 -3.69 12.83 -22.56
N GLU A 206 -3.71 14.15 -22.37
CA GLU A 206 -2.63 15.07 -22.72
C GLU A 206 -1.46 15.00 -21.73
N ARG A 207 -1.77 14.82 -20.43
CA ARG A 207 -0.76 14.80 -19.36
C ARG A 207 -0.19 13.40 -19.11
N GLY A 208 -1.01 12.35 -19.32
CA GLY A 208 -0.67 10.99 -18.95
C GLY A 208 -0.66 10.78 -17.43
N TRP A 209 0.17 9.85 -16.97
CA TRP A 209 0.42 9.56 -15.56
C TRP A 209 1.93 9.55 -15.28
N MET A 210 2.30 9.75 -14.02
CA MET A 210 3.69 9.64 -13.59
C MET A 210 4.09 8.16 -13.49
N GLN A 211 5.22 7.79 -14.07
CA GLN A 211 5.77 6.43 -14.04
C GLN A 211 6.61 6.15 -12.80
#